data_AF-A0A815QEX6-F1
#
_entry.id   AF-A0A815QEX6-F1
#
_cell.length_a   1.000
_cell.length_b   1.000
_cell.length_c   1.000
_cell.angle_alpha   90.00
_cell.angle_beta   90.00
_cell.angle_gamma   90.00
#
_symmetry.space_group_name_H-M   'P 1'
#
loop_
_entity.id
_entity.type
_entity.pdbx_description
1 polymer ?
#
loop_
_entity_poly.entity_id
_entity_poly.type
_entity_poly.pdbx_seq_one_letter_code
_entity_poly.pdbx_strand_id
1 'polypeptide(L)'
;MKQVLLSFEVDLIKMPLGKLSKNQLDKTYKVLTELQTLITNDNLALKTAIVDASNRFYTLIPHDLSLGKSPLLDNIEIIKSKSEMIDNLLEIEIVYSMLDESNNIIESSQHLFEIS
;
A
#
# COMPACT_ATOMS: atom_id res chain seq x y z
N MET A 1 -12.59 -7.29 4.26
CA MET A 1 -11.21 -6.94 3.86
C MET A 1 -11.02 -6.83 2.35
N LYS A 2 -11.23 -7.87 1.51
CA LYS A 2 -11.10 -7.73 0.03
C LYS A 2 -11.97 -6.63 -0.60
N GLN A 3 -13.18 -6.41 -0.08
CA GLN A 3 -14.06 -5.33 -0.55
C GLN A 3 -13.50 -3.93 -0.30
N VAL A 4 -12.71 -3.73 0.76
CA VAL A 4 -12.09 -2.43 1.09
C VAL A 4 -11.02 -2.08 0.06
N LEU A 5 -10.22 -3.06 -0.38
CA LEU A 5 -9.18 -2.86 -1.38
C LEU A 5 -9.74 -2.54 -2.77
N LEU A 6 -10.89 -3.15 -3.13
CA LEU A 6 -11.61 -2.82 -4.36
C LEU A 6 -12.14 -1.38 -4.33
N SER A 7 -12.56 -0.88 -3.18
CA SER A 7 -12.99 0.51 -3.00
C SER A 7 -11.85 1.54 -3.18
N PHE A 8 -10.59 1.11 -3.06
CA PHE A 8 -9.42 1.98 -3.21
C PHE A 8 -8.78 1.95 -4.60
N GLU A 9 -9.41 1.28 -5.57
CA GLU A 9 -8.92 1.15 -6.95
C GLU A 9 -7.49 0.60 -7.02
N VAL A 10 -7.15 -0.27 -6.06
CA VAL A 10 -5.84 -0.93 -6.01
C VAL A 10 -5.86 -2.12 -6.97
N ASP A 11 -4.87 -2.19 -7.87
CA ASP A 11 -4.76 -3.29 -8.82
C ASP A 11 -4.25 -4.56 -8.13
N LEU A 12 -5.21 -5.33 -7.59
CA LEU A 12 -4.95 -6.60 -6.90
C LEU A 12 -4.41 -7.69 -7.84
N ILE A 13 -4.50 -7.51 -9.17
CA ILE A 13 -3.95 -8.45 -10.15
C ILE A 13 -2.45 -8.21 -10.33
N LYS A 14 -2.02 -6.93 -10.33
CA LYS A 14 -0.60 -6.57 -10.28
C LYS A 14 0.04 -6.75 -8.90
N MET A 15 -0.76 -6.99 -7.87
CA MET A 15 -0.33 -7.23 -6.49
C MET A 15 -0.76 -8.61 -5.96
N PRO A 16 -0.07 -9.72 -6.29
CA PRO A 16 -0.24 -10.95 -5.52
C PRO A 16 0.19 -10.64 -4.07
N LEU A 17 -0.73 -10.86 -3.12
CA LEU A 17 -0.72 -10.38 -1.73
C LEU A 17 0.51 -10.77 -0.85
N GLY A 18 1.49 -11.47 -1.42
CA GLY A 18 2.79 -11.79 -0.81
C GLY A 18 4.01 -11.03 -1.36
N LYS A 19 3.85 -10.11 -2.33
CA LYS A 19 4.96 -9.32 -2.92
C LYS A 19 5.00 -7.86 -2.50
N LEU A 20 4.03 -7.39 -1.71
CA LEU A 20 4.06 -6.04 -1.17
C LEU A 20 5.10 -6.01 -0.06
N SER A 21 6.36 -5.71 -0.38
CA SER A 21 7.39 -5.66 0.65
C SER A 21 7.00 -4.60 1.68
N LYS A 22 7.07 -4.92 2.97
CA LYS A 22 6.94 -3.95 4.06
C LYS A 22 7.69 -2.64 3.80
N ASN A 23 8.88 -2.73 3.20
CA ASN A 23 9.68 -1.58 2.77
C ASN A 23 8.96 -0.64 1.78
N GLN A 24 8.12 -1.17 0.90
CA GLN A 24 7.32 -0.38 -0.05
C GLN A 24 6.18 0.36 0.66
N LEU A 25 5.50 -0.30 1.60
CA LEU A 25 4.50 0.34 2.47
C LEU A 25 5.13 1.44 3.31
N ASP A 26 6.30 1.19 3.90
CA ASP A 26 7.06 2.18 4.69
C ASP A 26 7.45 3.42 3.86
N LYS A 27 7.93 3.21 2.62
CA LYS A 27 8.23 4.32 1.69
C LYS A 27 6.98 5.12 1.35
N THR A 28 5.86 4.43 1.17
CA THR A 28 4.58 5.08 0.87
C THR A 28 4.09 5.92 2.04
N TYR A 29 4.23 5.41 3.27
CA TYR A 29 3.94 6.17 4.49
C TYR A 29 4.74 7.46 4.57
N LYS A 30 6.03 7.41 4.28
CA LYS A 30 6.89 8.61 4.29
C LYS A 30 6.40 9.67 3.31
N VAL A 31 5.93 9.28 2.13
CA VAL A 31 5.36 10.19 1.13
C VAL A 31 4.04 10.81 1.64
N LEU A 32 3.18 10.04 2.31
CA LEU A 32 1.94 10.56 2.90
C LEU A 32 2.21 11.55 4.04
N THR A 33 3.19 11.29 4.90
CA THR A 33 3.62 12.22 5.96
C THR A 33 4.23 13.50 5.38
N GLU A 34 5.01 13.39 4.31
CA GLU A 34 5.52 14.53 3.55
C GLU A 34 4.36 15.38 3.02
N LEU A 35 3.40 14.76 2.32
CA LEU A 35 2.20 15.43 1.81
C LEU A 35 1.40 16.15 2.91
N GLN A 36 1.22 15.51 4.07
CA GLN A 36 0.51 16.11 5.20
C GLN A 36 1.20 17.39 5.68
N THR A 37 2.53 17.36 5.74
CA THR A 37 3.35 18.53 6.11
C THR A 37 3.26 19.62 5.05
N LEU A 38 3.29 19.25 3.77
CA LEU A 38 3.19 20.20 2.66
C LEU A 38 1.82 20.89 2.59
N ILE A 39 0.72 20.21 2.90
CA ILE A 39 -0.62 20.81 2.93
C ILE A 39 -0.81 21.74 4.12
N THR A 40 -0.20 21.41 5.26
CA THR A 40 -0.36 22.22 6.49
C THR A 40 0.40 23.55 6.40
N ASN A 41 1.42 23.63 5.54
CA ASN A 41 2.13 24.87 5.26
C ASN A 41 1.49 25.52 4.03
N ASP A 42 1.00 26.76 4.13
CA ASP A 42 0.20 27.40 3.07
C ASP A 42 1.06 28.34 2.20
N ASN A 43 1.90 27.77 1.32
CA ASN A 43 2.82 28.51 0.45
C ASN A 43 2.72 28.04 -1.02
N LEU A 44 2.77 29.00 -1.96
CA LEU A 44 2.69 28.77 -3.40
C LEU A 44 3.76 27.79 -3.93
N ALA A 45 4.95 27.78 -3.34
CA ALA A 45 6.02 26.83 -3.69
C ALA A 45 5.65 25.36 -3.41
N LEU A 46 4.65 25.11 -2.55
CA LEU A 46 4.25 23.78 -2.10
C LEU A 46 3.32 23.08 -3.09
N LYS A 47 2.64 23.80 -3.98
CA LYS A 47 1.76 23.17 -5.00
C LYS A 47 2.53 22.22 -5.91
N THR A 48 3.72 22.63 -6.37
CA THR A 48 4.58 21.76 -7.19
C THR A 48 5.07 20.54 -6.39
N ALA A 49 5.42 20.74 -5.12
CA ALA A 49 5.85 19.66 -4.23
C ALA A 49 4.72 18.65 -3.96
N ILE A 50 3.47 19.12 -3.79
CA ILE A 50 2.29 18.27 -3.62
C ILE A 50 2.03 17.43 -4.88
N VAL A 51 2.15 18.02 -6.07
CA VAL A 51 2.03 17.30 -7.34
C VAL A 51 3.09 16.22 -7.46
N ASP A 52 4.35 16.55 -7.19
CA ASP A 52 5.45 15.59 -7.24
C ASP A 52 5.26 14.43 -6.24
N ALA A 53 4.96 14.75 -4.98
CA ALA A 53 4.73 13.75 -3.94
C ALA A 53 3.49 12.89 -4.24
N SER A 54 2.44 13.47 -4.84
CA SER A 54 1.27 12.72 -5.32
C SER A 54 1.66 11.71 -6.40
N ASN A 55 2.45 12.14 -7.39
CA ASN A 55 2.93 11.22 -8.43
C ASN A 55 3.80 10.11 -7.84
N ARG A 56 4.72 10.44 -6.92
CA ARG A 56 5.53 9.44 -6.22
C ARG A 56 4.66 8.41 -5.51
N PHE A 57 3.60 8.83 -4.82
CA PHE A 57 2.65 7.91 -4.18
C PHE A 57 2.06 6.91 -5.18
N TYR A 58 1.53 7.37 -6.33
CA TYR A 58 0.94 6.50 -7.35
C TYR A 58 1.95 5.63 -8.10
N THR A 59 3.24 5.96 -8.06
CA THR A 59 4.30 5.05 -8.57
C THR A 59 4.69 3.98 -7.55
N LEU A 60 4.54 4.26 -6.25
CA LEU A 60 4.88 3.32 -5.19
C LEU A 60 3.76 2.29 -4.97
N ILE A 61 2.51 2.69 -5.14
CA ILE A 61 1.34 1.83 -5.00
C ILE A 61 0.68 1.66 -6.38
N PRO A 62 0.68 0.44 -6.95
CA PRO A 62 -0.07 0.15 -8.16
C PRO A 62 -1.57 0.46 -7.99
N HIS A 63 -1.98 1.60 -8.52
CA HIS A 63 -3.36 2.00 -8.66
C HIS A 63 -3.82 1.74 -10.10
N ASP A 64 -5.10 1.45 -10.26
CA ASP A 64 -5.68 1.36 -11.59
C ASP A 64 -5.85 2.78 -12.17
N LEU A 65 -4.94 3.14 -13.07
CA LEU A 65 -4.95 4.43 -13.77
C LEU A 65 -5.73 4.38 -15.09
N SER A 66 -6.35 3.24 -15.42
CA SER A 66 -7.01 3.05 -16.71
C SER A 66 -8.25 3.93 -16.92
N LEU A 67 -8.79 4.49 -15.83
CA LEU A 67 -9.97 5.38 -15.83
C LEU A 67 -9.63 6.88 -15.88
N GLY A 68 -8.34 7.28 -15.87
CA GLY A 68 -7.94 8.69 -16.01
C GLY A 68 -6.74 9.11 -15.18
N LYS A 69 -6.53 10.42 -15.05
CA LYS A 69 -5.45 11.01 -14.24
C LYS A 69 -5.73 10.76 -12.76
N SER A 70 -4.75 10.23 -12.02
CA SER A 70 -4.86 10.03 -10.58
C SER A 70 -5.20 11.35 -9.86
N PRO A 71 -6.10 11.33 -8.86
CA PRO A 71 -6.46 12.52 -8.12
C PRO A 71 -5.27 13.07 -7.32
N LEU A 72 -5.16 14.38 -7.25
CA LEU A 72 -4.12 15.05 -6.46
C LEU A 72 -4.35 14.79 -4.96
N LEU A 73 -3.29 14.53 -4.20
CA LEU A 73 -3.36 14.42 -2.74
C LEU A 73 -3.14 15.80 -2.10
N ASP A 74 -4.09 16.71 -2.29
CA ASP A 74 -4.02 18.11 -1.82
C ASP A 74 -4.90 18.43 -0.60
N ASN A 75 -5.60 17.42 -0.07
CA ASN A 75 -6.46 17.56 1.09
C ASN A 75 -6.10 16.54 2.18
N ILE A 76 -6.15 16.98 3.44
CA ILE A 76 -5.95 16.17 4.64
C ILE A 76 -6.89 14.95 4.68
N GLU A 77 -8.13 15.10 4.22
CA GLU A 77 -9.11 14.00 4.19
C GLU A 77 -8.71 12.90 3.20
N ILE A 78 -8.15 13.29 2.04
CA ILE A 78 -7.64 12.35 1.04
C ILE A 78 -6.42 11.61 1.60
N ILE A 79 -5.49 12.33 2.23
CA ILE A 79 -4.32 11.72 2.87
C ILE A 79 -4.75 10.74 3.94
N LYS A 80 -5.68 11.12 4.82
CA LYS A 80 -6.19 10.25 5.89
C LYS A 80 -6.81 8.98 5.33
N SER A 81 -7.64 9.10 4.29
CA SER A 81 -8.23 7.96 3.60
C SER A 81 -7.16 7.04 2.97
N LYS A 82 -6.11 7.63 2.38
CA LYS A 82 -5.00 6.85 1.82
C LYS A 82 -4.11 6.24 2.90
N SER A 83 -3.90 6.88 4.05
CA SER A 83 -3.21 6.26 5.18
C SER A 83 -3.98 5.04 5.70
N GLU A 84 -5.29 5.15 5.86
CA GLU A 84 -6.14 4.01 6.25
C GLU A 84 -6.05 2.87 5.23
N MET A 85 -5.96 3.17 3.94
CA MET A 85 -5.70 2.16 2.92
C MET A 85 -4.37 1.43 3.14
N ILE A 86 -3.28 2.16 3.44
CA ILE A 86 -1.96 1.57 3.69
C ILE A 86 -1.97 0.73 4.98
N ASP A 87 -2.64 1.18 6.05
CA ASP A 87 -2.82 0.40 7.29
C ASP A 87 -3.52 -0.94 7.02
N ASN A 88 -4.62 -0.90 6.27
CA ASN A 88 -5.35 -2.12 5.89
C ASN A 88 -4.48 -3.06 5.05
N LEU A 89 -3.65 -2.52 4.14
CA LEU A 89 -2.74 -3.32 3.33
C LEU A 89 -1.64 -3.97 4.18
N LEU A 90 -1.13 -3.27 5.21
CA LEU A 90 -0.15 -3.80 6.14
C LEU A 90 -0.73 -4.93 6.99
N GLU A 91 -1.94 -4.76 7.52
CA GLU A 91 -2.62 -5.82 8.29
C GLU A 91 -2.78 -7.09 7.44
N ILE A 92 -3.18 -6.92 6.17
CA ILE A 92 -3.33 -8.04 5.24
C ILE A 92 -1.99 -8.71 4.97
N GLU A 93 -0.90 -7.95 4.76
CA GLU A 93 0.45 -8.50 4.58
C GLU A 93 0.89 -9.36 5.76
N ILE A 94 0.66 -8.88 6.99
CA ILE A 94 1.00 -9.60 8.22
C ILE A 94 0.19 -10.90 8.34
N VAL A 95 -1.12 -10.84 8.05
CA VAL A 95 -1.97 -12.04 8.08
C VAL A 95 -1.49 -13.07 7.05
N TYR A 96 -1.14 -12.63 5.84
CA TYR A 96 -0.60 -13.55 4.82
C TYR A 96 0.77 -14.09 5.19
N SER A 97 1.68 -13.30 5.77
CA SER A 97 2.99 -13.78 6.19
C SER A 97 2.87 -14.86 7.26
N MET A 98 1.94 -14.70 8.22
CA MET A 98 1.64 -15.73 9.23
C MET A 98 1.05 -17.02 8.62
N LEU A 99 0.17 -16.88 7.61
CA LEU A 99 -0.42 -18.02 6.90
C LEU A 99 0.61 -18.76 6.03
N ASP A 100 1.55 -18.02 5.42
CA ASP A 100 2.63 -18.60 4.61
C ASP A 100 3.68 -19.30 5.48
N GLU A 101 4.03 -18.73 6.64
CA GLU A 101 4.87 -19.40 7.65
C GLU A 101 4.22 -20.71 8.13
N SER A 102 2.90 -20.71 8.38
CA SER A 102 2.19 -21.92 8.80
C SER A 102 2.02 -22.95 7.69
N ASN A 103 1.83 -22.55 6.43
CA ASN A 103 1.84 -23.48 5.30
C ASN A 103 3.22 -24.09 5.03
N ASN A 104 4.31 -23.30 5.16
CA ASN A 104 5.68 -23.84 5.09
C ASN A 104 5.96 -24.85 6.20
N ILE A 105 5.44 -24.65 7.41
CA ILE A 105 5.55 -25.61 8.51
C ILE A 105 4.79 -26.91 8.20
N ILE A 106 3.63 -26.84 7.55
CA ILE A 106 2.84 -28.02 7.17
C ILE A 106 3.52 -28.83 6.06
N GLU A 107 4.06 -28.18 5.02
CA GLU A 107 4.82 -28.88 3.96
C GLU A 107 6.12 -29.51 4.50
N SER A 108 6.82 -28.82 5.41
CA SER A 108 8.02 -29.35 6.08
C SER A 108 7.71 -30.55 6.97
N SER A 109 6.54 -30.57 7.59
CA SER A 109 6.12 -31.65 8.50
C SER A 109 5.58 -32.87 7.74
N GLN A 110 5.02 -32.70 6.55
CA GLN A 110 4.55 -33.82 5.71
C GLN A 110 5.70 -34.61 5.08
N HIS A 111 6.83 -33.97 4.76
CA HIS A 111 8.00 -34.68 4.23
C HIS A 111 8.68 -35.58 5.29
N LEU A 112 8.53 -35.29 6.59
CA LEU A 112 9.13 -36.11 7.65
C LEU A 112 8.45 -37.47 7.85
N PHE A 113 7.24 -37.67 7.31
CA PHE A 113 6.49 -38.93 7.41
C PHE A 113 6.66 -39.87 6.21
N GLU A 114 7.37 -39.46 5.15
CA GLU A 114 7.59 -40.31 3.95
C GLU A 114 8.94 -41.05 3.93
N ILE A 115 9.76 -40.93 4.98
CA ILE A 115 11.08 -41.61 5.08
C ILE A 115 11.13 -42.60 6.25
N SER A 116 10.05 -43.36 6.48
CA SER A 116 10.03 -44.46 7.47
C SER A 116 9.47 -45.74 6.86
#